data_AF-A0A9D2CAB5-F1
#
_entry.id   AF-A0A9D2CAB5-F1
#
_cell.length_a   1.000
_cell.length_b   1.000
_cell.length_c   1.000
_cell.angle_alpha   90.00
_cell.angle_beta   90.00
_cell.angle_gamma   90.00
#
_symmetry.space_group_name_H-M   'P 1'
#
loop_
_entity.id
_entity.type
_entity.pdbx_description
1 polymer ?
#
loop_
_entity_poly.entity_id
_entity_poly.type
_entity_poly.pdbx_seq_one_letter_code
_entity_poly.pdbx_strand_id
1 'polypeptide(L)'
;MDTARLFSTLELFGAEVDRAEEHLSLQSGCAEWTIGQVIRHVVHVQREITLSLLRDEEPGRMLGMLDISDEAAPEAWRAVAEGIRTVVGERKELSDRFVLPAFDATVHAWDIRAGLVDAGLAEPLELDSRTLTWLEAFKKHAPEELIRRPGMFGPEQPTLSAASPTTKFMAWAGRTPLS
;
A
#
# COMPACT_ATOMS: atom_id res chain seq x y z
N MET A 1 1.06 8.77 14.68
CA MET A 1 0.60 7.41 14.30
C MET A 1 1.25 6.38 15.21
N ASP A 2 0.50 5.44 15.77
CA ASP A 2 1.04 4.36 16.60
C ASP A 2 1.85 3.34 15.77
N THR A 3 2.99 2.88 16.30
CA THR A 3 3.81 1.79 15.74
C THR A 3 3.03 0.51 15.43
N ALA A 4 2.02 0.17 16.24
CA ALA A 4 1.15 -0.98 15.95
C ALA A 4 0.47 -0.85 14.59
N ARG A 5 0.19 0.38 14.12
CA ARG A 5 -0.38 0.61 12.80
C ARG A 5 0.63 0.39 11.69
N LEU A 6 1.86 0.86 11.85
CA LEU A 6 2.92 0.58 10.90
C LEU A 6 3.14 -0.93 10.77
N PHE A 7 3.22 -1.67 11.87
CA PHE A 7 3.42 -3.12 11.84
C PHE A 7 2.25 -3.87 11.19
N SER A 8 1.00 -3.52 11.50
CA SER A 8 -0.15 -4.11 10.79
C SER A 8 -0.09 -3.85 9.28
N THR A 9 0.37 -2.67 8.85
CA THR A 9 0.56 -2.38 7.42
C THR A 9 1.67 -3.23 6.80
N LEU A 10 2.81 -3.40 7.47
CA LEU A 10 3.89 -4.27 6.99
C LEU A 10 3.43 -5.74 6.89
N GLU A 11 2.66 -6.22 7.86
CA GLU A 11 2.09 -7.57 7.85
C GLU A 11 1.08 -7.76 6.72
N LEU A 12 0.16 -6.81 6.56
CA LEU A 12 -0.83 -6.83 5.49
C LEU A 12 -0.16 -6.87 4.12
N PHE A 13 0.75 -5.93 3.85
CA PHE A 13 1.43 -5.87 2.56
C PHE A 13 2.29 -7.11 2.33
N GLY A 14 3.06 -7.56 3.33
CA GLY A 14 3.88 -8.76 3.23
C GLY A 14 3.07 -10.02 2.93
N ALA A 15 1.90 -10.17 3.53
CA ALA A 15 1.03 -11.31 3.25
C ALA A 15 0.53 -11.33 1.79
N GLU A 16 0.33 -10.16 1.16
CA GLU A 16 -0.05 -10.08 -0.26
C GLU A 16 1.16 -10.28 -1.18
N VAL A 17 2.35 -9.80 -0.80
CA VAL A 17 3.61 -10.11 -1.51
C VAL A 17 3.85 -11.61 -1.57
N ASP A 18 3.75 -12.31 -0.43
CA ASP A 18 3.98 -13.75 -0.37
C ASP A 18 2.95 -14.54 -1.21
N ARG A 19 1.69 -14.10 -1.25
CA ARG A 19 0.65 -14.72 -2.10
C ARG A 19 0.88 -14.54 -3.59
N ALA A 20 1.53 -13.45 -3.99
CA ALA A 20 1.66 -13.08 -5.39
C ALA A 20 3.05 -13.39 -5.98
N GLU A 21 3.93 -14.05 -5.22
CA GLU A 21 5.33 -14.31 -5.59
C GLU A 21 5.48 -15.05 -6.94
N GLU A 22 4.55 -15.95 -7.28
CA GLU A 22 4.52 -16.67 -8.57
C GLU A 22 3.72 -15.95 -9.67
N HIS A 23 3.19 -14.75 -9.39
CA HIS A 23 2.19 -14.07 -10.21
C HIS A 23 2.54 -12.59 -10.49
N LEU A 24 3.82 -12.24 -10.38
CA LEU A 24 4.31 -10.86 -10.43
C LEU A 24 4.01 -10.14 -11.76
N SER A 25 3.89 -10.89 -12.86
CA SER A 25 3.59 -10.33 -14.18
C SER A 25 2.09 -10.04 -14.41
N LEU A 26 1.21 -10.44 -13.49
CA LEU A 26 -0.21 -10.13 -13.61
C LEU A 26 -0.45 -8.63 -13.43
N GLN A 27 -1.50 -8.15 -14.08
CA GLN A 27 -2.02 -6.81 -13.88
C GLN A 27 -2.46 -6.64 -12.42
N SER A 28 -2.15 -5.50 -11.80
CA SER A 28 -2.64 -5.17 -10.46
C SER A 28 -3.93 -4.33 -10.50
N GLY A 29 -4.55 -4.11 -9.34
CA GLY A 29 -5.64 -3.14 -9.16
C GLY A 29 -5.24 -1.68 -9.43
N CYS A 30 -3.93 -1.38 -9.44
CA CYS A 30 -3.38 -0.15 -10.00
C CYS A 30 -3.20 -0.35 -11.50
N ALA A 31 -4.13 0.19 -12.31
CA ALA A 31 -4.25 -0.14 -13.73
C ALA A 31 -2.98 0.14 -14.57
N GLU A 32 -2.07 0.99 -14.11
CA GLU A 32 -0.81 1.27 -14.80
C GLU A 32 0.28 0.21 -14.54
N TRP A 33 0.14 -0.63 -13.51
CA TRP A 33 1.23 -1.45 -12.99
C TRP A 33 0.89 -2.94 -12.88
N THR A 34 1.87 -3.77 -13.16
CA THR A 34 1.87 -5.18 -12.75
C THR A 34 2.03 -5.30 -11.24
N ILE A 35 1.73 -6.47 -10.69
CA ILE A 35 1.97 -6.79 -9.28
C ILE A 35 3.44 -6.54 -8.90
N GLY A 36 4.40 -7.01 -9.71
CA GLY A 36 5.83 -6.80 -9.46
C GLY A 36 6.21 -5.32 -9.40
N GLN A 37 5.65 -4.49 -10.28
CA GLN A 37 5.86 -3.04 -10.29
C GLN A 37 5.27 -2.35 -9.05
N VAL A 38 4.09 -2.76 -8.58
CA VAL A 38 3.51 -2.30 -7.31
C VAL A 38 4.46 -2.62 -6.15
N ILE A 39 4.99 -3.85 -6.09
CA ILE A 39 5.91 -4.25 -5.03
C ILE A 39 7.18 -3.39 -5.06
N ARG A 40 7.78 -3.18 -6.24
CA ARG A 40 8.96 -2.32 -6.40
C ARG A 40 8.70 -0.86 -6.00
N HIS A 41 7.50 -0.35 -6.25
CA HIS A 41 7.07 0.98 -5.81
C HIS A 41 7.02 1.04 -4.28
N VAL A 42 6.31 0.12 -3.64
CA VAL A 42 6.16 0.13 -2.17
C VAL A 42 7.51 -0.10 -1.48
N VAL A 43 8.38 -0.97 -2.02
CA VAL A 43 9.75 -1.14 -1.53
C VAL A 43 10.53 0.17 -1.60
N HIS A 44 10.45 0.90 -2.71
CA HIS A 44 11.07 2.22 -2.85
C HIS A 44 10.56 3.20 -1.80
N VAL A 45 9.24 3.31 -1.64
CA VAL A 45 8.60 4.18 -0.63
C VAL A 45 9.09 3.86 0.78
N GLN A 46 9.01 2.58 1.17
CA GLN A 46 9.38 2.18 2.52
C GLN A 46 10.88 2.38 2.78
N ARG A 47 11.72 2.18 1.77
CA ARG A 47 13.17 2.40 1.90
C ARG A 47 13.53 3.88 1.96
N GLU A 48 13.05 4.68 1.01
CA GLU A 48 13.48 6.07 0.84
C GLU A 48 12.74 7.04 1.78
N ILE A 49 11.54 6.68 2.24
CA ILE A 49 10.76 7.49 3.18
C ILE A 49 10.80 6.87 4.57
N THR A 50 10.19 5.70 4.76
CA THR A 50 9.99 5.15 6.11
C THR A 50 11.31 4.86 6.82
N LEU A 51 12.26 4.15 6.19
CA LEU A 51 13.54 3.85 6.81
C LEU A 51 14.40 5.10 7.03
N SER A 52 14.47 6.01 6.06
CA SER A 52 15.21 7.28 6.23
C SER A 52 14.65 8.10 7.39
N LEU A 53 13.32 8.23 7.50
CA LEU A 53 12.69 8.91 8.63
C LEU A 53 12.99 8.23 9.97
N LEU A 54 13.01 6.90 10.02
CA LEU A 54 13.31 6.16 11.25
C LEU A 54 14.78 6.31 11.69
N ARG A 55 15.68 6.54 10.74
CA ARG A 55 17.12 6.75 10.95
C ARG A 55 17.50 8.22 11.13
N ASP A 56 16.51 9.11 11.17
CA ASP A 56 16.72 10.56 11.23
C ASP A 56 17.57 11.08 10.05
N GLU A 57 17.42 10.45 8.88
CA GLU A 57 18.03 10.83 7.60
C GLU A 57 17.06 11.69 6.77
N GLU A 58 17.60 12.42 5.78
CA GLU A 58 16.77 13.15 4.81
C GLU A 58 16.00 12.16 3.93
N PRO A 59 14.65 12.18 3.92
CA PRO A 59 13.86 11.26 3.13
C PRO A 59 13.97 11.57 1.63
N GLY A 60 13.95 10.52 0.83
CA GLY A 60 13.89 10.59 -0.63
C GLY A 60 12.51 10.99 -1.16
N ARG A 61 12.16 10.48 -2.34
CA ARG A 61 10.89 10.79 -3.01
C ARG A 61 9.87 9.68 -2.77
N MET A 62 8.61 10.08 -2.68
CA MET A 62 7.49 9.14 -2.59
C MET A 62 7.20 8.46 -3.94
N LEU A 63 7.34 9.22 -5.04
CA LEU A 63 7.11 8.71 -6.39
C LEU A 63 8.40 8.13 -6.96
N GLY A 64 8.37 6.82 -7.22
CA GLY A 64 9.47 6.10 -7.84
C GLY A 64 9.28 4.59 -7.73
N MET A 65 10.14 3.84 -8.40
CA MET A 65 10.26 2.39 -8.23
C MET A 65 11.71 2.05 -7.98
N LEU A 66 11.94 1.00 -7.21
CA LEU A 66 13.29 0.49 -7.04
C LEU A 66 13.79 -0.11 -8.36
N ASP A 67 15.02 0.20 -8.74
CA ASP A 67 15.66 -0.31 -9.95
C ASP A 67 16.22 -1.73 -9.71
N ILE A 68 15.30 -2.69 -9.67
CA ILE A 68 15.53 -4.13 -9.54
C ILE A 68 14.55 -4.86 -10.48
N SER A 69 14.76 -6.15 -10.73
CA SER A 69 13.76 -6.94 -11.46
C SER A 69 12.52 -7.17 -10.59
N ASP A 70 11.40 -7.49 -11.23
CA ASP A 70 10.15 -7.77 -10.53
C ASP A 70 10.31 -9.03 -9.64
N GLU A 71 11.05 -10.04 -10.09
CA GLU A 71 11.34 -11.28 -9.36
C GLU A 71 12.15 -11.04 -8.07
N ALA A 72 12.98 -9.98 -8.03
CA ALA A 72 13.74 -9.61 -6.85
C ALA A 72 12.92 -8.78 -5.83
N ALA A 73 11.74 -8.29 -6.23
CA ALA A 73 10.95 -7.37 -5.43
C ALA A 73 10.40 -7.98 -4.12
N PRO A 74 9.93 -9.25 -4.08
CA PRO A 74 9.50 -9.89 -2.83
C PRO A 74 10.62 -9.99 -1.80
N GLU A 75 11.83 -10.37 -2.20
CA GLU A 75 12.99 -10.43 -1.31
C GLU A 75 13.40 -9.04 -0.82
N ALA A 76 13.40 -8.05 -1.71
CA ALA A 76 13.66 -6.66 -1.34
C ALA A 76 12.63 -6.11 -0.32
N TRP A 77 11.35 -6.49 -0.47
CA TRP A 77 10.31 -6.18 0.50
C TRP A 77 10.62 -6.79 1.88
N ARG A 78 10.93 -8.08 1.94
CA ARG A 78 11.26 -8.78 3.20
C ARG A 78 12.42 -8.07 3.91
N ALA A 79 13.46 -7.70 3.17
CA ALA A 79 14.62 -6.98 3.72
C ALA A 79 14.25 -5.59 4.28
N VAL A 80 13.43 -4.81 3.55
CA VAL A 80 13.00 -3.47 4.01
C VAL A 80 12.07 -3.58 5.23
N ALA A 81 11.10 -4.50 5.20
CA ALA A 81 10.18 -4.70 6.31
C ALA A 81 10.92 -5.11 7.60
N GLU A 82 11.90 -6.00 7.49
CA GLU A 82 12.75 -6.38 8.62
C GLU A 82 13.62 -5.22 9.12
N GLY A 83 14.20 -4.45 8.20
CA GLY A 83 14.92 -3.23 8.54
C GLY A 83 14.04 -2.25 9.32
N ILE A 84 12.79 -2.07 8.91
CA ILE A 84 11.84 -1.18 9.60
C ILE A 84 11.57 -1.70 11.01
N ARG A 85 11.25 -3.00 11.18
CA ARG A 85 11.02 -3.61 12.50
C ARG A 85 12.21 -3.40 13.43
N THR A 86 13.42 -3.63 12.91
CA THR A 86 14.68 -3.45 13.65
C THR A 86 14.88 -2.01 14.12
N VAL A 87 14.67 -1.01 13.24
CA VAL A 87 14.93 0.39 13.58
C VAL A 87 13.83 1.01 14.45
N VAL A 88 12.57 0.60 14.26
CA VAL A 88 11.46 1.03 15.12
C VAL A 88 11.72 0.62 16.58
N GLY A 89 12.21 -0.60 16.81
CA GLY A 89 12.53 -1.09 18.15
C GLY A 89 11.34 -0.99 19.10
N GLU A 90 11.54 -0.39 20.27
CA GLU A 90 10.52 -0.22 21.32
C GLU A 90 9.74 1.12 21.24
N ARG A 91 9.88 1.89 20.15
CA ARG A 91 9.10 3.12 19.96
C ARG A 91 7.61 2.77 20.02
N LYS A 92 6.81 3.62 20.67
CA LYS A 92 5.33 3.45 20.72
C LYS A 92 4.62 4.34 19.72
N GLU A 93 5.09 5.58 19.60
CA GLU A 93 4.51 6.59 18.72
C GLU A 93 5.48 7.00 17.62
N LEU A 94 4.93 7.26 16.45
CA LEU A 94 5.62 7.81 15.29
C LEU A 94 4.97 9.14 14.92
N SER A 95 5.76 10.05 14.34
CA SER A 95 5.23 11.32 13.82
C SER A 95 4.24 11.10 12.67
N ASP A 96 3.47 12.13 12.32
CA ASP A 96 2.50 12.02 11.22
C ASP A 96 3.15 11.91 9.83
N ARG A 97 4.47 12.10 9.74
CA ARG A 97 5.26 11.88 8.51
C ARG A 97 5.20 10.43 8.01
N PHE A 98 4.82 9.49 8.87
CA PHE A 98 4.68 8.07 8.54
C PHE A 98 3.29 7.69 8.04
N VAL A 99 2.30 8.58 8.12
CA VAL A 99 0.91 8.26 7.73
C VAL A 99 0.83 7.95 6.23
N LEU A 100 1.44 8.78 5.39
CA LEU A 100 1.37 8.60 3.93
C LEU A 100 2.06 7.32 3.43
N PRO A 101 3.31 6.98 3.81
CA PRO A 101 3.92 5.72 3.37
C PRO A 101 3.22 4.48 3.93
N ALA A 102 2.61 4.55 5.13
CA ALA A 102 1.79 3.44 5.63
C ALA A 102 0.46 3.32 4.85
N PHE A 103 -0.14 4.46 4.51
CA PHE A 103 -1.36 4.52 3.71
C PHE A 103 -1.13 3.90 2.34
N ASP A 104 -0.04 4.30 1.69
CA ASP A 104 0.41 3.81 0.39
C ASP A 104 0.51 2.28 0.35
N ALA A 105 1.31 1.69 1.26
CA ALA A 105 1.45 0.24 1.35
C ALA A 105 0.12 -0.47 1.64
N THR A 106 -0.78 0.13 2.43
CA THR A 106 -2.09 -0.45 2.74
C THR A 106 -2.98 -0.53 1.50
N VAL A 107 -3.02 0.54 0.71
CA VAL A 107 -3.81 0.56 -0.54
C VAL A 107 -3.19 -0.38 -1.58
N HIS A 108 -1.87 -0.38 -1.70
CA HIS A 108 -1.18 -1.25 -2.65
C HIS A 108 -1.22 -2.74 -2.29
N ALA A 109 -1.41 -3.10 -1.01
CA ALA A 109 -1.74 -4.48 -0.64
C ALA A 109 -3.05 -4.93 -1.29
N TRP A 110 -4.07 -4.05 -1.31
CA TRP A 110 -5.31 -4.33 -2.01
C TRP A 110 -5.11 -4.41 -3.52
N ASP A 111 -4.28 -3.54 -4.11
CA ASP A 111 -4.00 -3.60 -5.56
C ASP A 111 -3.36 -4.94 -5.97
N ILE A 112 -2.47 -5.50 -5.14
CA ILE A 112 -1.93 -6.85 -5.35
C ILE A 112 -3.05 -7.89 -5.29
N ARG A 113 -3.89 -7.86 -4.24
CA ARG A 113 -5.00 -8.81 -4.13
C ARG A 113 -5.95 -8.71 -5.32
N ALA A 114 -6.30 -7.50 -5.74
CA ALA A 114 -7.23 -7.25 -6.82
C ALA A 114 -6.76 -7.92 -8.13
N GLY A 115 -5.46 -7.86 -8.43
CA GLY A 115 -4.87 -8.57 -9.56
C GLY A 115 -5.02 -10.10 -9.46
N LEU A 116 -4.82 -10.67 -8.27
CA LEU A 116 -5.03 -12.10 -8.04
C LEU A 116 -6.52 -12.50 -8.15
N VAL A 117 -7.44 -11.64 -7.70
CA VAL A 117 -8.89 -11.86 -7.81
C VAL A 117 -9.32 -11.86 -9.27
N ASP A 118 -8.87 -10.89 -10.06
CA ASP A 118 -9.17 -10.79 -11.50
C ASP A 118 -8.68 -12.04 -12.26
N ALA A 119 -7.55 -12.61 -11.84
CA ALA A 119 -7.03 -13.87 -12.37
C ALA A 119 -7.72 -15.14 -11.82
N GLY A 120 -8.70 -15.02 -10.91
CA GLY A 120 -9.39 -16.15 -10.29
C GLY A 120 -8.53 -16.95 -9.30
N LEU A 121 -7.48 -16.34 -8.75
CA LEU A 121 -6.51 -16.97 -7.85
C LEU A 121 -6.76 -16.65 -6.36
N ALA A 122 -7.64 -15.68 -6.06
CA ALA A 122 -7.95 -15.29 -4.70
C ALA A 122 -9.37 -14.74 -4.56
N GLU A 123 -9.86 -14.72 -3.33
CA GLU A 123 -11.06 -14.00 -2.94
C GLU A 123 -10.75 -12.51 -2.66
N PRO A 124 -11.72 -11.59 -2.84
CA PRO A 124 -11.55 -10.18 -2.52
C PRO A 124 -11.00 -9.95 -1.10
N LEU A 125 -10.04 -9.03 -0.97
CA LEU A 125 -9.51 -8.62 0.33
C LEU A 125 -10.49 -7.66 1.00
N GLU A 126 -11.00 -8.05 2.16
CA GLU A 126 -11.69 -7.15 3.08
C GLU A 126 -10.74 -6.70 4.18
N LEU A 127 -10.56 -5.38 4.28
CA LEU A 127 -9.77 -4.75 5.33
C LEU A 127 -10.53 -4.82 6.66
N ASP A 128 -9.79 -5.03 7.75
CA ASP A 128 -10.39 -5.03 9.07
C ASP A 128 -10.94 -3.65 9.46
N SER A 129 -11.85 -3.63 10.44
CA SER A 129 -12.53 -2.40 10.87
C SER A 129 -11.59 -1.32 11.40
N ARG A 130 -10.47 -1.69 12.03
CA ARG A 130 -9.47 -0.73 12.54
C ARG A 130 -8.74 -0.08 11.37
N THR A 131 -8.36 -0.86 10.37
CA THR A 131 -7.74 -0.38 9.13
C THR A 131 -8.69 0.56 8.36
N LEU A 132 -9.94 0.14 8.15
CA LEU A 132 -10.94 0.98 7.47
C LEU A 132 -11.22 2.28 8.23
N THR A 133 -11.35 2.25 9.55
CA THR A 133 -11.59 3.45 10.37
C THR A 133 -10.46 4.47 10.18
N TRP A 134 -9.21 3.99 10.13
CA TRP A 134 -8.06 4.85 9.91
C TRP A 134 -8.01 5.42 8.49
N LEU A 135 -8.32 4.61 7.47
CA LEU A 135 -8.40 5.04 6.08
C LEU A 135 -9.51 6.10 5.87
N GLU A 136 -10.68 5.90 6.46
CA GLU A 136 -11.79 6.86 6.42
C GLU A 136 -11.43 8.18 7.14
N ALA A 137 -10.67 8.10 8.25
CA ALA A 137 -10.16 9.28 8.91
C ALA A 137 -9.18 10.06 8.01
N PHE A 138 -8.30 9.37 7.28
CA PHE A 138 -7.44 10.01 6.28
C PHE A 138 -8.27 10.71 5.20
N LYS A 139 -9.24 10.00 4.60
CA LYS A 139 -10.15 10.53 3.57
C LYS A 139 -10.83 11.83 4.00
N LYS A 140 -11.32 11.92 5.24
CA LYS A 140 -12.00 13.11 5.77
C LYS A 140 -11.12 14.37 5.78
N HIS A 141 -9.81 14.20 5.87
CA HIS A 141 -8.85 15.30 6.02
C HIS A 141 -7.96 15.50 4.79
N ALA A 142 -8.08 14.64 3.77
CA ALA A 142 -7.29 14.70 2.56
C ALA A 142 -7.84 15.78 1.60
N PRO A 143 -7.08 16.86 1.32
CA PRO A 143 -7.53 17.89 0.39
C PRO A 143 -7.59 17.32 -1.03
N GLU A 144 -8.73 17.47 -1.70
CA GLU A 144 -9.01 16.79 -2.98
C GLU A 144 -8.00 17.17 -4.06
N GLU A 145 -7.60 18.44 -4.13
CA GLU A 145 -6.59 18.96 -5.04
C GLU A 145 -5.19 18.40 -4.79
N LEU A 146 -4.91 17.94 -3.56
CA LEU A 146 -3.66 17.29 -3.25
C LEU A 146 -3.68 15.84 -3.66
N ILE A 147 -4.76 15.10 -3.40
CA ILE A 147 -4.84 13.65 -3.64
C ILE A 147 -5.22 13.25 -5.07
N ARG A 148 -6.07 14.02 -5.75
CA ARG A 148 -6.51 13.76 -7.13
C ARG A 148 -5.56 14.41 -8.13
N ARG A 149 -4.39 13.80 -8.31
CA ARG A 149 -3.38 14.29 -9.25
C ARG A 149 -2.59 13.12 -9.86
N PRO A 150 -1.92 13.33 -11.01
CA PRO A 150 -1.12 12.30 -11.64
C PRO A 150 -0.12 11.66 -10.66
N GLY A 151 -0.10 10.33 -10.62
CA GLY A 151 0.76 9.54 -9.74
C GLY A 151 0.30 9.44 -8.28
N MET A 152 -0.91 9.90 -7.93
CA MET A 152 -1.49 9.66 -6.60
C MET A 152 -2.83 8.93 -6.70
N PHE A 153 -3.97 9.63 -6.70
CA PHE A 153 -5.26 9.01 -6.98
C PHE A 153 -5.82 9.44 -8.33
N GLY A 154 -6.37 8.48 -9.05
CA GLY A 154 -7.27 8.74 -10.17
C GLY A 154 -8.62 9.31 -9.71
N PRO A 155 -9.51 9.63 -10.68
CA PRO A 155 -10.90 9.98 -10.38
C PRO A 155 -11.59 8.90 -9.55
N GLU A 156 -12.47 9.30 -8.64
CA GLU A 156 -13.33 8.36 -7.90
C GLU A 156 -14.17 7.53 -8.87
N GLN A 157 -14.25 6.23 -8.60
CA GLN A 157 -14.97 5.28 -9.43
C GLN A 157 -16.38 5.03 -8.88
N PRO A 158 -17.38 4.79 -9.75
CA PRO A 158 -18.71 4.41 -9.32
C PRO A 158 -18.69 3.03 -8.65
N THR A 159 -19.42 2.88 -7.55
CA THR A 159 -19.51 1.63 -6.78
C THR A 159 -20.98 1.32 -6.46
N LEU A 160 -21.33 0.05 -6.37
CA LEU A 160 -22.67 -0.37 -5.94
C LEU A 160 -22.93 0.06 -4.49
N SER A 161 -24.19 0.39 -4.17
CA SER A 161 -24.58 0.74 -2.80
C SER A 161 -24.38 -0.42 -1.81
N ALA A 162 -24.52 -1.66 -2.29
CA ALA A 162 -24.30 -2.89 -1.54
C ALA A 162 -22.83 -3.34 -1.50
N ALA A 163 -21.90 -2.65 -2.18
CA ALA A 163 -20.49 -3.00 -2.16
C ALA A 163 -19.91 -2.96 -0.74
N SER A 164 -18.88 -3.77 -0.51
CA SER A 164 -18.20 -3.83 0.77
C SER A 164 -17.57 -2.48 1.15
N PRO A 165 -17.33 -2.23 2.45
CA PRO A 165 -16.62 -1.02 2.88
C PRO A 165 -15.25 -0.85 2.21
N THR A 166 -14.50 -1.93 2.06
CA THR A 166 -13.19 -1.92 1.38
C THR A 166 -13.34 -1.49 -0.07
N THR A 167 -14.28 -2.12 -0.80
CA THR A 167 -14.53 -1.80 -2.21
C THR A 167 -14.92 -0.33 -2.40
N LYS A 168 -15.78 0.21 -1.53
CA LYS A 168 -16.16 1.63 -1.56
C LYS A 168 -14.96 2.55 -1.30
N PHE A 169 -14.09 2.21 -0.36
CA PHE A 169 -12.90 2.99 -0.10
C PHE A 169 -11.94 2.97 -1.30
N MET A 170 -11.72 1.81 -1.92
CA MET A 170 -10.83 1.68 -3.07
C MET A 170 -11.40 2.40 -4.31
N ALA A 171 -12.72 2.36 -4.49
CA ALA A 171 -13.42 3.16 -5.50
C ALA A 171 -13.19 4.67 -5.28
N TRP A 172 -13.30 5.12 -4.02
CA TRP A 172 -12.94 6.50 -3.64
C TRP A 172 -11.47 6.78 -3.89
N ALA A 173 -10.56 5.83 -3.66
CA ALA A 173 -9.15 6.02 -3.98
C ALA A 173 -8.89 6.01 -5.51
N GLY A 174 -9.91 5.76 -6.34
CA GLY A 174 -9.84 5.80 -7.80
C GLY A 174 -9.49 4.47 -8.46
N ARG A 175 -9.62 3.36 -7.71
CA ARG A 175 -9.42 2.00 -8.22
C ARG A 175 -10.72 1.48 -8.79
N THR A 176 -10.64 0.69 -9.84
CA THR A 176 -11.83 0.00 -10.38
C THR A 176 -12.34 -1.00 -9.35
N PRO A 177 -13.61 -0.91 -8.92
CA PRO A 177 -14.17 -1.85 -7.97
C PRO A 177 -14.15 -3.28 -8.50
N LEU A 178 -13.82 -4.23 -7.63
CA LEU A 178 -14.04 -5.66 -7.91
C LEU A 178 -15.55 -5.92 -7.93
N SER A 179 -16.04 -6.62 -8.95
CA SER A 179 -17.45 -6.94 -9.17
C SER A 179 -17.91 -8.15 -8.38
#